data_AF-A0A2D5EN94-F1
#
_entry.id   AF-A0A2D5EN94-F1
#
_cell.length_a   1.000
_cell.length_b   1.000
_cell.length_c   1.000
_cell.angle_alpha   90.00
_cell.angle_beta   90.00
_cell.angle_gamma   90.00
#
_symmetry.space_group_name_H-M   'P 1'
#
loop_
_entity.id
_entity.type
_entity.pdbx_description
1 polymer ?
#
loop_
_entity_poly.entity_id
_entity_poly.type
_entity_poly.pdbx_seq_one_letter_code
_entity_poly.pdbx_strand_id
1 'polypeptide(L)'
;MRHTYIALPLLAALAGCAATPASPADVAADETGVEGPFDPMPPESKFDLDGERGPRVRDGAATEVWAVTRDWADVEGEAGIAWPADSGWTWEQKFDAWVAAAERMPRSTGYGETFRIPTPYGERSLEAPTLECAEVALLMRMTFAAWYELPFFIQGWDAHTRQTMYAGHFGFVNRDGANVSRFPSFRTRYADHRGDWAPGEPWPRDERLRGYRLGDDDGVPFLEAGAGAGAYFDELFLNKRAGYFARLILLYFGSANLADEANMFHITPESTRAGDVLLERWQRRGIGHTIPVMRVDEPVPGRLAVHVASGSMPRRQPLWE
;
A
#
# COMPACT_ATOMS: atom_id res chain seq x y z
N MET A 1 38.68 -58.35 45.33
CA MET A 1 37.50 -57.84 44.60
C MET A 1 37.44 -56.34 44.83
N ARG A 2 37.77 -55.52 43.80
CA ARG A 2 37.68 -54.05 43.84
C ARG A 2 36.55 -53.66 42.90
N HIS A 3 35.54 -52.96 43.41
CA HIS A 3 34.44 -52.42 42.61
C HIS A 3 34.81 -51.03 42.11
N THR A 4 34.85 -50.88 40.79
CA THR A 4 35.05 -49.62 40.08
C THR A 4 33.68 -49.01 39.80
N TYR A 5 33.37 -47.85 40.38
CA TYR A 5 32.18 -47.08 40.03
C TYR A 5 32.53 -46.09 38.92
N ILE A 6 31.95 -46.29 37.73
CA ILE A 6 32.02 -45.35 36.62
C ILE A 6 30.85 -44.36 36.80
N ALA A 7 31.17 -43.10 37.11
CA ALA A 7 30.21 -42.02 37.11
C ALA A 7 29.94 -41.57 35.67
N LEU A 8 28.71 -41.76 35.19
CA LEU A 8 28.22 -41.21 33.93
C LEU A 8 27.84 -39.73 34.16
N PRO A 9 28.37 -38.76 33.41
CA PRO A 9 27.85 -37.40 33.47
C PRO A 9 26.52 -37.34 32.69
N LEU A 10 25.45 -36.96 33.39
CA LEU A 10 24.17 -36.60 32.77
C LEU A 10 24.37 -35.28 32.02
N LEU A 11 24.49 -35.33 30.69
CA LEU A 11 24.41 -34.14 29.84
C LEU A 11 22.95 -33.69 29.78
N ALA A 12 22.62 -32.63 30.52
CA ALA A 12 21.35 -31.94 30.38
C ALA A 12 21.37 -31.16 29.05
N ALA A 13 20.74 -31.70 28.02
CA ALA A 13 20.48 -30.99 26.78
C ALA A 13 19.44 -29.88 27.06
N LEU A 14 19.93 -28.65 27.24
CA LEU A 14 19.10 -27.45 27.16
C LEU A 14 18.66 -27.29 25.70
N ALA A 15 17.53 -27.91 25.36
CA ALA A 15 16.78 -27.56 24.17
C ALA A 15 16.26 -26.14 24.36
N GLY A 16 17.03 -25.15 23.92
CA GLY A 16 16.57 -23.78 23.80
C GLY A 16 15.36 -23.78 22.87
N CYS A 17 14.20 -23.47 23.41
CA CYS A 17 13.03 -23.12 22.62
C CYS A 17 13.39 -21.81 21.91
N ALA A 18 13.95 -21.90 20.71
CA ALA A 18 14.03 -20.77 19.81
C ALA A 18 12.59 -20.37 19.51
N ALA A 19 12.13 -19.27 20.10
CA ALA A 19 10.84 -18.69 19.75
C ALA A 19 10.84 -18.47 18.24
N THR A 20 9.83 -19.01 17.56
CA THR A 20 9.61 -18.72 16.14
C THR A 20 9.54 -17.20 15.99
N PRO A 21 10.31 -16.59 15.07
CA PRO A 21 10.22 -15.17 14.84
C PRO A 21 8.76 -14.79 14.53
N ALA A 22 8.27 -13.73 15.19
CA ALA A 22 6.91 -13.25 15.01
C ALA A 22 6.68 -12.87 13.54
N SER A 23 5.53 -13.24 12.98
CA SER A 23 5.20 -12.86 11.60
C SER A 23 5.06 -11.34 11.49
N PRO A 24 5.21 -10.74 10.30
CA PRO A 24 5.02 -9.30 10.13
C PRO A 24 3.62 -8.81 10.55
N ALA A 25 2.60 -9.67 10.40
CA ALA A 25 1.24 -9.42 10.89
C ALA A 25 1.18 -9.42 12.43
N ASP A 26 1.84 -10.36 13.10
CA ASP A 26 1.92 -10.39 14.58
C ASP A 26 2.64 -9.14 15.10
N VAL A 27 3.75 -8.74 14.46
CA VAL A 27 4.46 -7.50 14.80
C VAL A 27 3.56 -6.27 14.62
N ALA A 28 2.73 -6.25 13.58
CA ALA A 28 1.74 -5.20 13.37
C ALA A 28 0.67 -5.22 14.48
N ALA A 29 0.11 -6.39 14.80
CA ALA A 29 -0.91 -6.54 15.84
C ALA A 29 -0.39 -6.15 17.23
N ASP A 30 0.86 -6.50 17.56
CA ASP A 30 1.51 -6.08 18.80
C ASP A 30 1.68 -4.54 18.86
N GLU A 31 2.07 -3.93 17.75
CA GLU A 31 2.25 -2.47 17.64
C GLU A 31 0.91 -1.72 17.74
N THR A 32 -0.09 -2.13 16.97
CA THR A 32 -1.37 -1.42 16.79
C THR A 32 -2.42 -1.83 17.82
N GLY A 33 -2.26 -2.99 18.45
CA GLY A 33 -3.27 -3.60 19.31
C GLY A 33 -4.50 -4.09 18.57
N VAL A 34 -4.40 -4.39 17.28
CA VAL A 34 -5.51 -4.89 16.45
C VAL A 34 -5.02 -6.06 15.61
N GLU A 35 -5.67 -7.21 15.72
CA GLU A 35 -5.43 -8.34 14.82
C GLU A 35 -6.02 -8.01 13.44
N GLY A 36 -5.19 -8.03 12.40
CA GLY A 36 -5.60 -7.85 11.01
C GLY A 36 -5.66 -9.17 10.24
N PRO A 37 -6.11 -9.15 8.97
CA PRO A 37 -6.63 -7.99 8.24
C PRO A 37 -8.05 -7.60 8.68
N PHE A 38 -8.51 -6.42 8.29
CA PHE A 38 -9.91 -6.01 8.49
C PHE A 38 -10.84 -6.74 7.53
N ASP A 39 -12.07 -6.97 7.98
CA ASP A 39 -13.11 -7.56 7.14
C ASP A 39 -13.67 -6.55 6.14
N PRO A 40 -14.29 -7.02 5.03
CA PRO A 40 -15.16 -6.18 4.20
C PRO A 40 -16.31 -5.60 5.02
N MET A 41 -16.90 -4.52 4.52
CA MET A 41 -18.02 -3.89 5.19
C MET A 41 -19.24 -4.83 5.20
N PRO A 42 -20.07 -4.80 6.26
CA PRO A 42 -21.34 -5.50 6.24
C PRO A 42 -22.19 -5.05 5.04
N PRO A 43 -22.97 -5.94 4.38
CA PRO A 43 -23.65 -5.67 3.10
C PRO A 43 -24.66 -4.52 3.08
N GLU A 44 -24.95 -3.90 4.22
CA GLU A 44 -25.97 -2.85 4.39
C GLU A 44 -25.39 -1.43 4.36
N SER A 45 -24.08 -1.27 4.16
CA SER A 45 -23.43 0.06 4.17
C SER A 45 -22.87 0.38 2.79
N LYS A 46 -23.66 1.01 1.92
CA LYS A 46 -23.14 1.51 0.65
C LYS A 46 -23.02 3.02 0.70
N PHE A 47 -21.79 3.51 0.78
CA PHE A 47 -21.46 4.91 0.99
C PHE A 47 -22.08 5.85 -0.07
N ASP A 48 -22.10 5.44 -1.33
CA ASP A 48 -22.60 6.24 -2.46
C ASP A 48 -24.13 6.23 -2.62
N LEU A 49 -24.84 5.24 -2.07
CA LEU A 49 -26.30 5.17 -2.09
C LEU A 49 -26.93 5.74 -0.81
N ASP A 50 -26.28 5.57 0.34
CA ASP A 50 -26.83 5.94 1.63
C ASP A 50 -26.48 7.37 2.04
N GLY A 51 -25.59 8.04 1.30
CA GLY A 51 -25.16 9.42 1.58
C GLY A 51 -24.43 9.57 2.92
N GLU A 52 -23.94 8.46 3.47
CA GLU A 52 -23.18 8.47 4.71
C GLU A 52 -21.90 9.29 4.51
N ARG A 53 -21.64 10.26 5.39
CA ARG A 53 -20.39 11.02 5.34
C ARG A 53 -19.24 10.14 5.82
N GLY A 54 -18.06 10.38 5.25
CA GLY A 54 -16.80 9.79 5.70
C GLY A 54 -16.48 10.13 7.16
N PRO A 55 -15.31 9.67 7.67
CA PRO A 55 -14.95 9.91 9.06
C PRO A 55 -14.80 11.41 9.31
N ARG A 56 -15.01 11.84 10.56
CA ARG A 56 -14.69 13.20 10.96
C ARG A 56 -13.17 13.35 11.04
N VAL A 57 -12.60 14.18 10.18
CA VAL A 57 -11.14 14.39 10.14
C VAL A 57 -10.81 15.81 10.57
N ARG A 58 -9.59 15.99 11.09
CA ARG A 58 -9.09 17.31 11.50
C ARG A 58 -7.65 17.47 11.04
N ASP A 59 -7.41 18.57 10.34
CA ASP A 59 -6.07 18.95 9.90
C ASP A 59 -5.11 19.12 11.09
N GLY A 60 -3.89 18.63 10.92
CA GLY A 60 -2.85 18.67 11.94
C GLY A 60 -3.09 17.77 13.15
N ALA A 61 -4.09 16.86 13.10
CA ALA A 61 -4.27 15.86 14.14
C ALA A 61 -3.01 15.01 14.33
N ALA A 62 -2.80 14.49 15.54
CA ALA A 62 -1.61 13.68 15.83
C ALA A 62 -1.53 12.40 14.96
N THR A 63 -2.68 11.88 14.52
CA THR A 63 -2.79 10.70 13.63
C THR A 63 -2.57 11.03 12.16
N GLU A 64 -2.51 12.30 11.77
CA GLU A 64 -2.36 12.72 10.38
C GLU A 64 -1.06 12.16 9.76
N VAL A 65 -1.19 11.56 8.59
CA VAL A 65 -0.09 11.02 7.80
C VAL A 65 0.45 12.12 6.88
N TRP A 66 -0.44 12.80 6.15
CA TRP A 66 -0.15 14.00 5.37
C TRP A 66 -1.33 14.97 5.42
N ALA A 67 -1.04 16.25 5.28
CA ALA A 67 -2.06 17.28 5.15
C ALA A 67 -2.70 17.19 3.76
N VAL A 68 -4.01 17.44 3.68
CA VAL A 68 -4.70 17.56 2.40
C VAL A 68 -4.78 19.03 2.03
N THR A 69 -4.19 19.39 0.89
CA THR A 69 -4.15 20.77 0.39
C THR A 69 -4.80 20.91 -0.98
N ARG A 70 -5.22 19.79 -1.59
CA ARG A 70 -5.82 19.70 -2.92
C ARG A 70 -7.01 18.75 -2.93
N ASP A 71 -7.93 18.93 -3.87
CA ASP A 71 -9.01 17.98 -4.18
C ASP A 71 -8.74 17.23 -5.48
N TRP A 72 -9.27 16.01 -5.62
CA TRP A 72 -9.18 15.22 -6.84
C TRP A 72 -9.78 15.92 -8.06
N ALA A 73 -10.79 16.76 -7.85
CA ALA A 73 -11.46 17.52 -8.91
C ALA A 73 -10.76 18.85 -9.26
N ASP A 74 -9.76 19.28 -8.48
CA ASP A 74 -9.06 20.54 -8.74
C ASP A 74 -8.23 20.46 -10.02
N VAL A 75 -8.16 21.58 -10.74
CA VAL A 75 -7.33 21.77 -11.94
C VAL A 75 -6.24 22.77 -11.62
N GLU A 76 -4.99 22.32 -11.69
CA GLU A 76 -3.79 23.10 -11.36
C GLU A 76 -2.79 23.13 -12.52
N GLY A 77 -2.05 24.23 -12.66
CA GLY A 77 -1.21 24.54 -13.82
C GLY A 77 0.22 23.98 -13.76
N GLU A 78 0.65 23.44 -12.62
CA GLU A 78 2.01 22.93 -12.46
C GLU A 78 2.26 21.68 -13.31
N ALA A 79 3.41 21.66 -14.00
CA ALA A 79 3.92 20.46 -14.66
C ALA A 79 4.23 19.38 -13.62
N GLY A 80 4.15 18.12 -14.04
CA GLY A 80 4.45 16.98 -13.17
C GLY A 80 5.06 15.82 -13.93
N ILE A 81 4.90 14.63 -13.38
CA ILE A 81 5.60 13.42 -13.83
C ILE A 81 5.20 13.05 -15.27
N ALA A 82 3.90 13.15 -15.58
CA ALA A 82 3.32 12.65 -16.83
C ALA A 82 2.45 13.69 -17.56
N TRP A 83 2.54 14.97 -17.18
CA TRP A 83 1.74 16.03 -17.76
C TRP A 83 2.53 17.34 -17.89
N PRO A 84 2.28 18.14 -18.96
CA PRO A 84 2.87 19.45 -19.11
C PRO A 84 2.22 20.45 -18.12
N ALA A 85 2.85 21.62 -17.97
CA ALA A 85 2.21 22.76 -17.33
C ALA A 85 0.91 23.15 -18.06
N ASP A 86 -0.06 23.65 -17.31
CA ASP A 86 -1.36 24.11 -17.80
C ASP A 86 -2.12 23.05 -18.63
N SER A 87 -2.00 21.77 -18.25
CA SER A 87 -2.64 20.66 -18.96
C SER A 87 -4.18 20.75 -18.99
N GLY A 88 -4.78 21.55 -18.10
CA GLY A 88 -6.22 21.63 -17.90
C GLY A 88 -6.80 20.34 -17.28
N TRP A 89 -5.94 19.47 -16.74
CA TRP A 89 -6.35 18.19 -16.18
C TRP A 89 -6.63 18.30 -14.68
N THR A 90 -7.66 17.57 -14.26
CA THR A 90 -7.95 17.27 -12.86
C THR A 90 -6.86 16.36 -12.26
N TRP A 91 -6.78 16.28 -10.93
CA TRP A 91 -5.87 15.34 -10.27
C TRP A 91 -6.21 13.88 -10.55
N GLU A 92 -7.48 13.53 -10.81
CA GLU A 92 -7.84 12.20 -11.30
C GLU A 92 -7.17 11.89 -12.65
N GLN A 93 -7.29 12.79 -13.62
CA GLN A 93 -6.67 12.62 -14.93
C GLN A 93 -5.13 12.60 -14.85
N LYS A 94 -4.54 13.35 -13.92
CA LYS A 94 -3.10 13.32 -13.66
C LYS A 94 -2.66 11.99 -13.05
N PHE A 95 -3.47 11.37 -12.18
CA PHE A 95 -3.23 10.02 -11.70
C PHE A 95 -3.29 8.99 -12.82
N ASP A 96 -4.35 9.02 -13.65
CA ASP A 96 -4.49 8.14 -14.81
C ASP A 96 -3.27 8.24 -15.73
N ALA A 97 -2.83 9.48 -16.02
CA ALA A 97 -1.65 9.74 -16.84
C ALA A 97 -0.34 9.22 -16.19
N TRP A 98 -0.19 9.36 -14.88
CA TRP A 98 0.97 8.85 -14.15
C TRP A 98 1.04 7.32 -14.18
N VAL A 99 -0.09 6.64 -13.98
CA VAL A 99 -0.18 5.19 -14.09
C VAL A 99 0.16 4.73 -15.52
N ALA A 100 -0.40 5.41 -16.53
CA ALA A 100 -0.12 5.13 -17.94
C ALA A 100 1.32 5.42 -18.38
N ALA A 101 2.03 6.30 -17.65
CA ALA A 101 3.42 6.65 -17.91
C ALA A 101 4.43 5.65 -17.33
N ALA A 102 3.98 4.62 -16.60
CA ALA A 102 4.84 3.59 -16.06
C ALA A 102 5.63 2.88 -17.19
N GLU A 103 6.95 2.79 -17.03
CA GLU A 103 7.84 2.19 -18.02
C GLU A 103 7.94 0.68 -17.80
N ARG A 104 7.61 -0.12 -18.82
CA ARG A 104 7.82 -1.57 -18.79
C ARG A 104 9.31 -1.89 -18.69
N MET A 105 9.65 -2.88 -17.89
CA MET A 105 11.02 -3.37 -17.75
C MET A 105 11.04 -4.87 -17.44
N PRO A 106 12.13 -5.61 -17.70
CA PRO A 106 12.27 -6.99 -17.26
C PRO A 106 12.15 -7.09 -15.73
N ARG A 107 11.49 -8.15 -15.25
CA ARG A 107 11.42 -8.42 -13.80
C ARG A 107 12.81 -8.75 -13.25
N SER A 108 13.15 -8.18 -12.10
CA SER A 108 14.36 -8.55 -11.36
C SER A 108 14.23 -9.93 -10.71
N THR A 109 13.01 -10.46 -10.60
CA THR A 109 12.73 -11.81 -10.13
C THR A 109 11.84 -12.59 -11.11
N GLY A 110 12.33 -13.72 -11.62
CA GLY A 110 11.55 -14.64 -12.48
C GLY A 110 11.42 -14.20 -13.94
N TYR A 111 10.34 -14.64 -14.59
CA TYR A 111 10.04 -14.37 -16.01
C TYR A 111 9.07 -13.19 -16.17
N GLY A 112 9.12 -12.53 -17.34
CA GLY A 112 8.17 -11.51 -17.77
C GLY A 112 8.64 -10.09 -17.48
N GLU A 113 7.72 -9.15 -17.67
CA GLU A 113 7.98 -7.72 -17.46
C GLU A 113 7.20 -7.19 -16.25
N THR A 114 7.74 -6.16 -15.63
CA THR A 114 7.14 -5.33 -14.58
C THR A 114 7.21 -3.88 -15.05
N PHE A 115 7.06 -2.93 -14.13
CA PHE A 115 7.18 -1.51 -14.41
C PHE A 115 8.08 -0.78 -13.43
N ARG A 116 8.55 0.40 -13.85
CA ARG A 116 9.11 1.42 -12.96
C ARG A 116 8.04 2.41 -12.55
N ILE A 117 8.11 2.82 -11.28
CA ILE A 117 7.32 3.90 -10.70
C ILE A 117 8.14 5.19 -10.84
N PRO A 118 7.77 6.11 -11.74
CA PRO A 118 8.40 7.43 -11.79
C PRO A 118 7.95 8.25 -10.57
N THR A 119 8.90 8.97 -9.96
CA THR A 119 8.64 9.78 -8.76
C THR A 119 8.68 11.27 -9.08
N PRO A 120 8.10 12.16 -8.25
CA PRO A 120 8.19 13.60 -8.45
C PRO A 120 9.57 14.18 -8.06
N TYR A 121 10.53 13.34 -7.67
CA TYR A 121 11.80 13.75 -7.05
C TYR A 121 12.96 13.75 -8.06
N GLY A 122 12.76 14.41 -9.21
CA GLY A 122 13.74 14.48 -10.30
C GLY A 122 13.79 13.21 -11.15
N GLU A 123 14.99 12.73 -11.49
CA GLU A 123 15.18 11.52 -12.32
C GLU A 123 14.94 10.21 -11.56
N ARG A 124 14.58 10.29 -10.27
CA ARG A 124 14.40 9.13 -9.42
C ARG A 124 13.18 8.32 -9.87
N SER A 125 13.42 7.04 -10.11
CA SER A 125 12.40 6.02 -10.36
C SER A 125 12.76 4.74 -9.62
N LEU A 126 11.76 3.93 -9.27
CA LEU A 126 11.95 2.67 -8.55
C LEU A 126 11.27 1.54 -9.31
N GLU A 127 11.87 0.35 -9.37
CA GLU A 127 11.15 -0.82 -9.89
C GLU A 127 9.91 -1.10 -9.01
N ALA A 128 8.85 -1.70 -9.55
CA ALA A 128 7.73 -2.11 -8.72
C ALA A 128 8.22 -3.12 -7.65
N PRO A 129 7.79 -2.99 -6.38
CA PRO A 129 8.20 -3.90 -5.32
C PRO A 129 7.41 -5.20 -5.41
N THR A 130 7.82 -6.19 -4.64
CA THR A 130 7.11 -7.47 -4.53
C THR A 130 5.84 -7.32 -3.71
N LEU A 131 4.68 -7.53 -4.33
CA LEU A 131 3.35 -7.22 -3.77
C LEU A 131 2.28 -8.27 -4.14
N GLU A 132 1.23 -8.35 -3.34
CA GLU A 132 -0.02 -9.05 -3.64
C GLU A 132 -0.91 -8.21 -4.57
N CYS A 133 -2.01 -8.79 -5.05
CA CYS A 133 -2.84 -8.21 -6.11
C CYS A 133 -3.41 -6.82 -5.73
N ALA A 134 -4.12 -6.72 -4.60
CA ALA A 134 -4.69 -5.45 -4.13
C ALA A 134 -3.64 -4.44 -3.72
N GLU A 135 -2.49 -4.92 -3.24
CA GLU A 135 -1.44 -4.07 -2.73
C GLU A 135 -0.85 -3.18 -3.82
N VAL A 136 -0.79 -3.64 -5.07
CA VAL A 136 -0.33 -2.81 -6.19
C VAL A 136 -1.24 -1.59 -6.37
N ALA A 137 -2.55 -1.81 -6.48
CA ALA A 137 -3.52 -0.74 -6.67
C ALA A 137 -3.56 0.22 -5.47
N LEU A 138 -3.57 -0.33 -4.24
CA LEU A 138 -3.55 0.45 -3.01
C LEU A 138 -2.29 1.30 -2.90
N LEU A 139 -1.12 0.70 -3.13
CA LEU A 139 0.16 1.42 -3.07
C LEU A 139 0.18 2.53 -4.11
N MET A 140 -0.22 2.27 -5.35
CA MET A 140 -0.19 3.29 -6.41
C MET A 140 -1.09 4.48 -6.08
N ARG A 141 -2.36 4.24 -5.73
CA ARG A 141 -3.31 5.32 -5.42
C ARG A 141 -2.89 6.10 -4.18
N MET A 142 -2.49 5.41 -3.12
CA MET A 142 -2.01 6.05 -1.89
C MET A 142 -0.73 6.85 -2.13
N THR A 143 0.22 6.33 -2.90
CA THR A 143 1.50 6.98 -3.19
C THR A 143 1.28 8.31 -3.89
N PHE A 144 0.47 8.31 -4.96
CA PHE A 144 0.14 9.51 -5.68
C PHE A 144 -0.56 10.54 -4.78
N ALA A 145 -1.54 10.09 -3.98
CA ALA A 145 -2.24 10.96 -3.04
C ALA A 145 -1.32 11.59 -2.00
N ALA A 146 -0.36 10.83 -1.47
CA ALA A 146 0.59 11.31 -0.47
C ALA A 146 1.62 12.30 -1.05
N TRP A 147 2.05 12.13 -2.31
CA TRP A 147 2.96 13.06 -2.98
C TRP A 147 2.31 14.41 -3.28
N TYR A 148 1.04 14.38 -3.69
CA TYR A 148 0.31 15.57 -4.12
C TYR A 148 -0.67 16.12 -3.09
N GLU A 149 -0.65 15.60 -1.87
CA GLU A 149 -1.46 16.08 -0.74
C GLU A 149 -2.98 16.03 -1.02
N LEU A 150 -3.41 14.94 -1.66
CA LEU A 150 -4.81 14.66 -2.01
C LEU A 150 -5.49 13.84 -0.91
N PRO A 151 -6.83 13.94 -0.77
CA PRO A 151 -7.57 13.13 0.18
C PRO A 151 -7.56 11.67 -0.28
N PHE A 152 -7.26 10.76 0.63
CA PHE A 152 -7.34 9.32 0.40
C PHE A 152 -7.87 8.64 1.65
N PHE A 153 -8.73 7.64 1.49
CA PHE A 153 -9.02 6.65 2.52
C PHE A 153 -9.61 5.36 1.93
N ILE A 154 -9.54 4.30 2.72
CA ILE A 154 -10.22 3.02 2.54
C ILE A 154 -10.98 2.64 3.82
N GLN A 155 -12.09 1.94 3.66
CA GLN A 155 -12.96 1.44 4.72
C GLN A 155 -12.78 -0.06 4.92
N GLY A 156 -12.88 -0.50 6.17
CA GLY A 156 -12.92 -1.90 6.55
C GLY A 156 -13.73 -2.07 7.84
N TRP A 157 -13.97 -3.32 8.22
CA TRP A 157 -14.70 -3.67 9.41
C TRP A 157 -13.79 -4.34 10.44
N ASP A 158 -13.73 -3.75 11.64
CA ASP A 158 -13.11 -4.42 12.78
C ASP A 158 -14.16 -5.33 13.42
N ALA A 159 -14.04 -6.65 13.17
CA ALA A 159 -14.95 -7.65 13.72
C ALA A 159 -14.85 -7.80 15.25
N HIS A 160 -13.70 -7.46 15.85
CA HIS A 160 -13.51 -7.55 17.29
C HIS A 160 -14.27 -6.45 18.02
N THR A 161 -14.12 -5.20 17.58
CA THR A 161 -14.79 -4.05 18.20
C THR A 161 -16.13 -3.71 17.56
N ARG A 162 -16.47 -4.37 16.45
CA ARG A 162 -17.72 -4.20 15.69
C ARG A 162 -17.96 -2.76 15.25
N GLN A 163 -16.94 -2.16 14.64
CA GLN A 163 -17.02 -0.79 14.13
C GLN A 163 -16.39 -0.66 12.74
N THR A 164 -16.87 0.35 11.99
CA THR A 164 -16.23 0.79 10.75
C THR A 164 -14.89 1.41 11.07
N MET A 165 -13.90 0.99 10.29
CA MET A 165 -12.53 1.43 10.31
C MET A 165 -12.23 2.23 9.06
N TYR A 166 -11.61 3.39 9.23
CA TYR A 166 -11.15 4.23 8.14
C TYR A 166 -9.64 4.34 8.22
N ALA A 167 -8.94 4.03 7.14
CA ALA A 167 -7.51 4.22 7.00
C ALA A 167 -7.23 5.18 5.84
N GLY A 168 -6.56 6.30 6.11
CA GLY A 168 -6.30 7.30 5.07
C GLY A 168 -5.22 8.31 5.43
N HIS A 169 -5.25 9.45 4.74
CA HIS A 169 -4.36 10.60 5.00
C HIS A 169 -4.37 11.07 6.46
N PHE A 170 -5.46 10.80 7.20
CA PHE A 170 -5.67 11.11 8.62
C PHE A 170 -5.21 10.00 9.60
N GLY A 171 -4.64 8.90 9.10
CA GLY A 171 -4.27 7.72 9.89
C GLY A 171 -5.39 6.68 9.96
N PHE A 172 -5.43 5.90 11.03
CA PHE A 172 -6.45 4.87 11.27
C PHE A 172 -7.42 5.35 12.34
N VAL A 173 -8.65 5.67 11.94
CA VAL A 173 -9.66 6.26 12.82
C VAL A 173 -11.01 5.57 12.67
N ASN A 174 -11.86 5.73 13.66
CA ASN A 174 -13.27 5.38 13.55
C ASN A 174 -14.08 6.54 12.94
N ARG A 175 -15.41 6.37 12.84
CA ARG A 175 -16.32 7.36 12.25
C ARG A 175 -16.25 8.76 12.91
N ASP A 176 -15.97 8.80 14.21
CA ASP A 176 -15.87 10.05 14.97
C ASP A 176 -14.49 10.73 14.83
N GLY A 177 -13.56 10.13 14.09
CA GLY A 177 -12.19 10.62 13.95
C GLY A 177 -11.27 10.24 15.10
N ALA A 178 -11.73 9.37 16.02
CA ALA A 178 -10.90 8.90 17.11
C ALA A 178 -9.92 7.85 16.60
N ASN A 179 -8.66 7.95 17.04
CA ASN A 179 -7.64 6.94 16.75
C ASN A 179 -8.13 5.57 17.23
N VAL A 180 -7.98 4.56 16.40
CA VAL A 180 -8.40 3.21 16.75
C VAL A 180 -7.27 2.50 17.48
N SER A 181 -7.60 1.92 18.64
CA SER A 181 -6.67 1.14 19.46
C SER A 181 -5.33 1.90 19.67
N ARG A 182 -4.20 1.29 19.29
CA ARG A 182 -2.86 1.87 19.37
C ARG A 182 -2.25 2.17 18.02
N PHE A 183 -3.06 2.37 16.97
CA PHE A 183 -2.50 2.79 15.68
C PHE A 183 -1.66 4.07 15.85
N PRO A 184 -0.57 4.23 15.08
CA PRO A 184 0.39 5.29 15.35
C PRO A 184 -0.21 6.70 15.22
N SER A 185 0.21 7.60 16.11
CA SER A 185 0.11 9.04 15.89
C SER A 185 1.19 9.49 14.89
N PHE A 186 0.94 9.25 13.60
CA PHE A 186 1.91 9.40 12.50
C PHE A 186 2.62 10.76 12.52
N ARG A 187 1.87 11.86 12.59
CA ARG A 187 2.40 13.24 12.58
C ARG A 187 3.49 13.48 13.62
N THR A 188 3.27 12.92 14.81
CA THR A 188 4.16 13.12 15.97
C THR A 188 5.26 12.08 16.09
N ARG A 189 5.08 10.90 15.48
CA ARG A 189 5.99 9.75 15.66
C ARG A 189 7.02 9.61 14.54
N TYR A 190 6.69 10.04 13.33
CA TYR A 190 7.55 9.84 12.15
C TYR A 190 7.86 11.16 11.45
N ALA A 191 9.05 11.21 10.88
CA ALA A 191 9.58 12.40 10.21
C ALA A 191 8.91 12.65 8.86
N ASP A 192 8.86 13.92 8.48
CA ASP A 192 8.49 14.37 7.13
C ASP A 192 9.64 15.20 6.58
N HIS A 193 10.38 14.66 5.59
CA HIS A 193 11.56 15.30 5.03
C HIS A 193 11.28 16.11 3.76
N ARG A 194 10.02 16.26 3.34
CA ARG A 194 9.67 16.97 2.10
C ARG A 194 10.15 18.43 2.07
N GLY A 195 10.28 19.07 3.23
CA GLY A 195 10.79 20.44 3.35
C GLY A 195 12.31 20.57 3.54
N ASP A 196 13.00 19.46 3.82
CA ASP A 196 14.43 19.46 4.19
C ASP A 196 15.33 18.89 3.10
N TRP A 197 14.77 18.17 2.12
CA TRP A 197 15.53 17.51 1.05
C TRP A 197 15.43 18.28 -0.28
N ALA A 198 16.55 18.36 -1.00
CA ALA A 198 16.62 18.90 -2.35
C ALA A 198 17.24 17.91 -3.37
N PRO A 199 16.92 18.04 -4.67
CA PRO A 199 17.54 17.22 -5.71
C PRO A 199 19.08 17.26 -5.67
N GLY A 200 19.70 16.07 -5.66
CA GLY A 200 21.15 15.89 -5.55
C GLY A 200 21.66 15.64 -4.14
N GLU A 201 20.84 15.88 -3.11
CA GLU A 201 21.19 15.52 -1.74
C GLU A 201 20.98 14.01 -1.47
N PRO A 202 21.74 13.41 -0.53
CA PRO A 202 21.50 12.04 -0.11
C PRO A 202 20.05 11.84 0.34
N TRP A 203 19.44 10.74 -0.10
CA TRP A 203 18.08 10.40 0.32
C TRP A 203 18.03 10.15 1.84
N PRO A 204 17.08 10.78 2.58
CA PRO A 204 16.95 10.54 4.01
C PRO A 204 16.50 9.09 4.25
N ARG A 205 17.20 8.39 5.16
CA ARG A 205 16.94 6.98 5.51
C ARG A 205 16.34 6.87 6.91
N ASP A 206 15.29 6.07 7.04
CA ASP A 206 14.72 5.64 8.32
C ASP A 206 14.97 4.13 8.52
N GLU A 207 16.06 3.78 9.22
CA GLU A 207 16.47 2.38 9.42
C GLU A 207 15.40 1.52 10.12
N ARG A 208 14.54 2.15 10.94
CA ARG A 208 13.44 1.44 11.57
C ARG A 208 12.38 1.08 10.53
N LEU A 209 12.00 2.01 9.65
CA LEU A 209 11.08 1.74 8.55
C LEU A 209 11.64 0.64 7.64
N ARG A 210 12.92 0.74 7.29
CA ARG A 210 13.62 -0.23 6.43
C ARG A 210 13.58 -1.65 6.97
N GLY A 211 13.59 -1.81 8.30
CA GLY A 211 13.55 -3.10 8.96
C GLY A 211 12.20 -3.81 8.93
N TYR A 212 11.11 -3.12 8.54
CA TYR A 212 9.79 -3.76 8.48
C TYR A 212 9.55 -4.55 7.20
N ARG A 213 8.61 -5.49 7.31
CA ARG A 213 8.20 -6.44 6.27
C ARG A 213 6.68 -6.42 6.09
N LEU A 214 6.22 -6.89 4.94
CA LEU A 214 4.82 -7.33 4.71
C LEU A 214 4.67 -8.85 4.86
N GLY A 215 5.74 -9.60 4.59
CA GLY A 215 5.79 -11.07 4.65
C GLY A 215 7.23 -11.54 4.47
N ASP A 216 7.47 -12.84 4.57
CA ASP A 216 8.77 -13.44 4.21
C ASP A 216 9.01 -13.45 2.69
N ASP A 217 7.95 -13.22 1.92
CA ASP A 217 7.92 -13.21 0.46
C ASP A 217 8.00 -11.79 -0.15
N ASP A 218 8.22 -10.75 0.66
CA ASP A 218 8.19 -9.34 0.23
C ASP A 218 9.52 -8.78 -0.31
N GLY A 219 10.45 -9.66 -0.71
CA GLY A 219 11.82 -9.29 -1.05
C GLY A 219 11.93 -8.27 -2.18
N VAL A 220 12.82 -7.29 -2.00
CA VAL A 220 13.08 -6.18 -2.95
C VAL A 220 14.58 -6.14 -3.30
N PRO A 221 15.12 -7.19 -3.96
CA PRO A 221 16.56 -7.38 -4.08
C PRO A 221 17.26 -6.35 -4.99
N PHE A 222 16.52 -5.61 -5.80
CA PHE A 222 17.06 -4.54 -6.65
C PHE A 222 17.51 -3.30 -5.85
N LEU A 223 17.04 -3.13 -4.61
CA LEU A 223 17.51 -2.05 -3.73
C LEU A 223 18.83 -2.43 -3.06
N GLU A 224 18.81 -3.53 -2.32
CA GLU A 224 19.98 -4.10 -1.65
C GLU A 224 19.68 -5.55 -1.24
N ALA A 225 20.74 -6.32 -0.95
CA ALA A 225 20.59 -7.69 -0.49
C ALA A 225 19.80 -7.74 0.83
N GLY A 226 18.71 -8.51 0.84
CA GLY A 226 17.85 -8.64 2.01
C GLY A 226 16.85 -7.51 2.22
N ALA A 227 16.76 -6.51 1.34
CA ALA A 227 15.71 -5.50 1.41
C ALA A 227 14.30 -6.10 1.28
N GLY A 228 13.35 -5.50 1.99
CA GLY A 228 11.93 -5.83 1.95
C GLY A 228 11.07 -4.62 1.61
N ALA A 229 9.76 -4.76 1.80
CA ALA A 229 8.81 -3.70 1.52
C ALA A 229 9.07 -2.44 2.37
N GLY A 230 9.50 -2.57 3.63
CA GLY A 230 9.85 -1.43 4.48
C GLY A 230 10.99 -0.58 3.90
N ALA A 231 12.04 -1.23 3.38
CA ALA A 231 13.13 -0.53 2.69
C ALA A 231 12.66 0.15 1.41
N TYR A 232 11.73 -0.48 0.68
CA TYR A 232 11.11 0.14 -0.47
C TYR A 232 10.32 1.40 -0.13
N PHE A 233 9.50 1.36 0.93
CA PHE A 233 8.74 2.52 1.37
C PHE A 233 9.63 3.67 1.86
N ASP A 234 10.75 3.34 2.50
CA ASP A 234 11.77 4.31 2.86
C ASP A 234 12.36 4.99 1.61
N GLU A 235 12.65 4.25 0.56
CA GLU A 235 13.17 4.80 -0.71
C GLU A 235 12.10 5.54 -1.54
N LEU A 236 10.81 5.25 -1.35
CA LEU A 236 9.71 5.84 -2.13
C LEU A 236 9.23 7.18 -1.57
N PHE A 237 9.26 7.35 -0.24
CA PHE A 237 8.68 8.52 0.43
C PHE A 237 9.71 9.38 1.17
N LEU A 238 9.73 10.68 0.87
CA LEU A 238 10.36 11.69 1.75
C LEU A 238 9.56 11.88 3.05
N ASN A 239 8.23 11.85 2.95
CA ASN A 239 7.36 11.82 4.13
C ASN A 239 7.33 10.40 4.71
N LYS A 240 8.19 10.12 5.71
CA LYS A 240 8.28 8.76 6.27
C LYS A 240 6.99 8.31 6.93
N ARG A 241 6.12 9.24 7.36
CA ARG A 241 4.76 8.92 7.82
C ARG A 241 4.00 8.11 6.78
N ALA A 242 4.09 8.49 5.50
CA ALA A 242 3.48 7.76 4.39
C ALA A 242 4.10 6.36 4.25
N GLY A 243 5.41 6.20 4.43
CA GLY A 243 6.04 4.87 4.39
C GLY A 243 5.55 3.92 5.49
N TYR A 244 5.43 4.41 6.73
CA TYR A 244 4.82 3.61 7.82
C TYR A 244 3.33 3.32 7.57
N PHE A 245 2.60 4.28 7.01
CA PHE A 245 1.19 4.11 6.66
C PHE A 245 1.02 3.07 5.53
N ALA A 246 1.88 3.10 4.51
CA ALA A 246 1.90 2.13 3.41
C ALA A 246 2.12 0.70 3.94
N ARG A 247 3.05 0.49 4.88
CA ARG A 247 3.20 -0.81 5.52
C ARG A 247 1.89 -1.28 6.18
N LEU A 248 1.28 -0.43 7.00
CA LEU A 248 0.10 -0.81 7.76
C LEU A 248 -1.14 -0.99 6.88
N ILE A 249 -1.37 -0.13 5.90
CA ILE A 249 -2.54 -0.29 5.02
C ILE A 249 -2.47 -1.60 4.23
N LEU A 250 -1.27 -2.01 3.78
CA LEU A 250 -1.08 -3.25 3.04
C LEU A 250 -1.15 -4.51 3.91
N LEU A 251 -0.86 -4.41 5.22
CA LEU A 251 -1.05 -5.52 6.16
C LEU A 251 -2.52 -5.68 6.60
N TYR A 252 -3.29 -4.59 6.61
CA TYR A 252 -4.66 -4.58 7.16
C TYR A 252 -5.76 -4.60 6.09
N PHE A 253 -5.44 -4.28 4.84
CA PHE A 253 -6.42 -4.23 3.74
C PHE A 253 -5.95 -5.06 2.55
N GLY A 254 -6.86 -5.84 1.99
CA GLY A 254 -6.61 -6.68 0.81
C GLY A 254 -7.69 -6.57 -0.25
N SER A 255 -7.70 -7.55 -1.17
CA SER A 255 -8.62 -7.55 -2.33
C SER A 255 -10.08 -7.50 -1.93
N ALA A 256 -10.45 -8.13 -0.81
CA ALA A 256 -11.82 -8.15 -0.34
C ALA A 256 -12.29 -6.77 0.13
N ASN A 257 -11.42 -5.99 0.79
CA ASN A 257 -11.74 -4.62 1.18
C ASN A 257 -11.74 -3.70 -0.04
N LEU A 258 -10.73 -3.81 -0.91
CA LEU A 258 -10.66 -2.95 -2.09
C LEU A 258 -11.87 -3.17 -3.01
N ALA A 259 -12.28 -4.42 -3.25
CA ALA A 259 -13.45 -4.76 -4.05
C ALA A 259 -14.80 -4.51 -3.36
N ASP A 260 -14.80 -4.02 -2.13
CA ASP A 260 -16.00 -3.67 -1.37
C ASP A 260 -16.66 -2.42 -1.95
N GLU A 261 -18.00 -2.40 -1.98
CA GLU A 261 -18.77 -1.25 -2.51
C GLU A 261 -18.60 0.02 -1.68
N ALA A 262 -18.09 -0.08 -0.44
CA ALA A 262 -17.70 1.06 0.37
C ALA A 262 -16.42 1.77 -0.14
N ASN A 263 -15.64 1.12 -1.01
CA ASN A 263 -14.31 1.57 -1.44
C ASN A 263 -14.17 1.75 -2.94
N MET A 264 -15.07 1.16 -3.73
CA MET A 264 -15.07 1.26 -5.18
C MET A 264 -16.48 1.50 -5.72
N PHE A 265 -16.54 2.13 -6.89
CA PHE A 265 -17.76 2.24 -7.69
C PHE A 265 -17.61 1.46 -8.99
N HIS A 266 -18.74 1.02 -9.55
CA HIS A 266 -18.76 0.36 -10.85
C HIS A 266 -18.73 1.38 -11.97
N ILE A 267 -17.92 1.10 -12.99
CA ILE A 267 -17.88 1.85 -14.25
C ILE A 267 -18.43 1.01 -15.39
N THR A 268 -18.78 1.66 -16.50
CA THR A 268 -19.01 0.92 -17.75
C THR A 268 -17.68 0.54 -18.38
N PRO A 269 -17.60 -0.58 -19.13
CA PRO A 269 -16.35 -1.01 -19.76
C PRO A 269 -15.69 0.08 -20.62
N GLU A 270 -16.47 0.89 -21.33
CA GLU A 270 -15.99 1.97 -22.21
C GLU A 270 -15.37 3.13 -21.44
N SER A 271 -15.63 3.23 -20.14
CA SER A 271 -15.09 4.25 -19.26
C SER A 271 -13.77 3.83 -18.61
N THR A 272 -13.29 2.61 -18.86
CA THR A 272 -12.05 2.07 -18.25
C THR A 272 -10.84 2.91 -18.63
N ARG A 273 -10.02 3.27 -17.64
CA ARG A 273 -8.79 4.05 -17.76
C ARG A 273 -7.65 3.41 -16.98
N ALA A 274 -6.44 3.88 -17.24
CA ALA A 274 -5.30 3.59 -16.38
C ALA A 274 -5.59 4.10 -14.95
N GLY A 275 -5.22 3.33 -13.93
CA GLY A 275 -5.54 3.61 -12.54
C GLY A 275 -6.81 2.93 -12.01
N ASP A 276 -7.71 2.48 -12.90
CA ASP A 276 -8.85 1.64 -12.51
C ASP A 276 -8.40 0.24 -12.06
N VAL A 277 -9.32 -0.53 -11.48
CA VAL A 277 -9.06 -1.90 -11.02
C VAL A 277 -10.08 -2.86 -11.65
N LEU A 278 -9.58 -3.91 -12.28
CA LEU A 278 -10.37 -5.06 -12.70
C LEU A 278 -10.58 -6.02 -11.53
N LEU A 279 -11.82 -6.46 -11.36
CA LEU A 279 -12.17 -7.50 -10.39
C LEU A 279 -12.30 -8.84 -11.11
N GLU A 280 -11.27 -9.68 -10.99
CA GLU A 280 -11.35 -11.07 -11.41
C GLU A 280 -11.94 -11.91 -10.28
N ARG A 281 -13.07 -12.56 -10.53
CA ARG A 281 -13.67 -13.51 -9.57
C ARG A 281 -13.63 -14.90 -10.17
N TRP A 282 -12.85 -15.80 -9.56
CA TRP A 282 -12.79 -17.19 -10.01
C TRP A 282 -14.11 -17.94 -9.73
N GLN A 283 -14.81 -17.56 -8.66
CA GLN A 283 -16.07 -18.18 -8.24
C GLN A 283 -17.06 -17.12 -7.71
N ARG A 284 -18.37 -17.42 -7.74
CA ARG A 284 -19.43 -16.53 -7.22
C ARG A 284 -19.25 -16.18 -5.74
N ARG A 285 -18.67 -17.10 -4.96
CA ARG A 285 -18.21 -16.90 -3.57
C ARG A 285 -16.85 -17.58 -3.48
N GLY A 286 -15.78 -16.83 -3.21
CA GLY A 286 -14.44 -17.39 -3.14
C GLY A 286 -13.36 -16.36 -3.45
N ILE A 287 -12.19 -16.86 -3.83
CA ILE A 287 -11.00 -16.07 -4.10
C ILE A 287 -11.19 -15.25 -5.38
N GLY A 288 -10.81 -13.99 -5.32
CA GLY A 288 -10.74 -13.09 -6.46
C GLY A 288 -9.49 -12.22 -6.41
N HIS A 289 -9.17 -11.61 -7.54
CA HIS A 289 -8.05 -10.70 -7.71
C HIS A 289 -8.56 -9.31 -8.07
N THR A 290 -7.99 -8.31 -7.41
CA THR A 290 -8.05 -6.91 -7.83
C THR A 290 -6.79 -6.64 -8.65
N ILE A 291 -6.95 -6.24 -9.89
CA ILE A 291 -5.86 -6.10 -10.85
C ILE A 291 -5.86 -4.65 -11.38
N PRO A 292 -4.87 -3.80 -11.06
CA PRO A 292 -4.81 -2.45 -11.59
C PRO A 292 -4.64 -2.45 -13.11
N VAL A 293 -5.38 -1.56 -13.76
CA VAL A 293 -5.26 -1.22 -15.16
C VAL A 293 -4.11 -0.24 -15.30
N MET A 294 -3.10 -0.62 -16.07
CA MET A 294 -1.92 0.20 -16.29
C MET A 294 -2.05 1.06 -17.54
N ARG A 295 -2.70 0.53 -18.58
CA ARG A 295 -2.91 1.24 -19.84
C ARG A 295 -4.16 0.73 -20.54
N VAL A 296 -4.84 1.62 -21.26
CA VAL A 296 -5.95 1.27 -22.14
C VAL A 296 -5.64 1.81 -23.51
N ASP A 297 -5.62 0.93 -24.51
CA ASP A 297 -5.47 1.27 -25.91
C ASP A 297 -6.76 0.89 -26.66
N GLU A 298 -7.06 1.57 -27.76
CA GLU A 298 -8.19 1.27 -28.64
C GLU A 298 -7.66 0.92 -30.04
N PRO A 299 -7.09 -0.29 -30.23
CA PRO A 299 -6.48 -0.67 -31.52
C PRO A 299 -7.49 -0.69 -32.67
N VAL A 300 -8.78 -0.86 -32.36
CA VAL A 300 -9.90 -0.79 -33.30
C VAL A 300 -11.03 -0.02 -32.62
N PRO A 301 -11.73 0.91 -33.30
CA PRO A 301 -12.84 1.64 -32.71
C PRO A 301 -13.88 0.73 -32.06
N GLY A 302 -14.23 1.02 -30.81
CA GLY A 302 -15.12 0.24 -29.94
C GLY A 302 -14.50 -1.01 -29.32
N ARG A 303 -13.19 -1.26 -29.46
CA ARG A 303 -12.51 -2.41 -28.87
C ARG A 303 -11.31 -1.98 -28.03
N LEU A 304 -11.46 -2.12 -26.72
CA LEU A 304 -10.40 -1.82 -25.76
C LEU A 304 -9.42 -3.00 -25.65
N ALA A 305 -8.13 -2.69 -25.64
CA ALA A 305 -7.06 -3.53 -25.15
C ALA A 305 -6.59 -2.95 -23.81
N VAL A 306 -6.75 -3.74 -22.75
CA VAL A 306 -6.41 -3.32 -21.38
C VAL A 306 -5.14 -4.03 -20.97
N HIS A 307 -4.13 -3.24 -20.61
CA HIS A 307 -2.91 -3.73 -20.01
C HIS A 307 -3.01 -3.62 -18.50
N VAL A 308 -2.51 -4.62 -17.81
CA VAL A 308 -2.67 -4.77 -16.37
C VAL A 308 -1.37 -5.11 -15.66
N ALA A 309 -1.31 -4.87 -14.36
CA ALA A 309 -0.23 -5.35 -13.51
C ALA A 309 -0.77 -6.30 -12.44
N SER A 310 -0.46 -7.59 -12.56
CA SER A 310 -0.97 -8.62 -11.65
C SER A 310 0.05 -8.95 -10.54
N GLY A 311 -0.31 -8.68 -9.29
CA GLY A 311 0.36 -9.25 -8.10
C GLY A 311 0.00 -10.73 -7.90
N SER A 312 0.43 -11.36 -6.80
CA SER A 312 0.04 -12.75 -6.46
C SER A 312 0.13 -13.02 -4.95
N MET A 313 -0.48 -14.11 -4.49
CA MET A 313 -0.15 -14.76 -3.22
C MET A 313 0.49 -16.13 -3.52
N PRO A 314 1.72 -16.43 -3.06
CA PRO A 314 2.65 -15.54 -2.36
C PRO A 314 3.01 -14.30 -3.21
N ARG A 315 3.45 -13.23 -2.53
CA ARG A 315 3.83 -11.95 -3.15
C ARG A 315 4.86 -12.20 -4.25
N ARG A 316 4.73 -11.44 -5.34
CA ARG A 316 5.71 -11.39 -6.42
C ARG A 316 5.86 -9.98 -6.92
N GLN A 317 6.99 -9.66 -7.54
CA GLN A 317 7.07 -8.44 -8.34
C GLN A 317 5.95 -8.48 -9.41
N PRO A 318 5.08 -7.45 -9.51
CA PRO A 318 3.95 -7.44 -10.42
C PRO A 318 4.33 -7.81 -11.84
N LEU A 319 3.47 -8.58 -12.50
CA LEU A 319 3.65 -8.93 -13.90
C LEU A 319 2.79 -7.99 -14.75
N TRP A 320 3.44 -7.27 -15.67
CA TRP A 320 2.76 -6.48 -16.69
C TRP A 320 2.29 -7.40 -17.82
N GLU A 321 0.99 -7.38 -18.08
CA GLU A 321 0.31 -8.20 -19.10
C GLU A 321 -0.48 -7.30 -20.06
#